data_AF-A0A2P8D0Z8-F1
#
_entry.id   AF-A0A2P8D0Z8-F1
#
_cell.length_a   1.000
_cell.length_b   1.000
_cell.length_c   1.000
_cell.angle_alpha   90.00
_cell.angle_beta   90.00
_cell.angle_gamma   90.00
#
_symmetry.space_group_name_H-M   'P 1'
#
loop_
_entity.id
_entity.type
_entity.pdbx_description
1 polymer ?
#
loop_
_entity_poly.entity_id
_entity_poly.type
_entity_poly.pdbx_seq_one_letter_code
_entity_poly.pdbx_strand_id
1 'polypeptide(L)'
;MVPSLRDNLVPAPALTRDSLHSPTVHLSEPEVRLLAEIATGVTTDVAARRLELSARTLRRRLRTICDELGVNTPIEAVVWAARKQLI
;
A
#
# COMPACT_ATOMS: atom_id res chain seq x y z
N MET A 1 -18.47 21.21 44.12
CA MET A 1 -18.60 19.89 43.46
C MET A 1 -18.30 20.10 41.98
N VAL A 2 -17.03 19.96 41.58
CA VAL A 2 -16.58 20.01 40.17
C VAL A 2 -16.06 18.62 39.81
N PRO A 3 -16.47 18.01 38.68
CA PRO A 3 -15.96 16.70 38.30
C PRO A 3 -14.68 16.87 37.47
N SER A 4 -13.55 16.42 38.01
CA SER A 4 -12.29 16.28 37.27
C SER A 4 -12.40 15.10 36.31
N LEU A 5 -12.79 15.39 35.07
CA LEU A 5 -12.75 14.42 33.97
C LEU A 5 -11.28 14.17 33.64
N ARG A 6 -10.85 12.94 33.87
CA ARG A 6 -9.52 12.44 33.52
C ARG A 6 -9.42 12.40 32.00
N ASP A 7 -8.75 13.36 31.39
CA ASP A 7 -8.23 13.25 30.04
C ASP A 7 -7.15 12.17 30.02
N ASN A 8 -7.58 10.92 29.83
CA ASN A 8 -6.72 9.80 29.51
C ASN A 8 -6.12 10.05 28.13
N LEU A 9 -4.89 10.55 28.11
CA LEU A 9 -4.05 10.61 26.93
C LEU A 9 -3.84 9.18 26.44
N VAL A 10 -4.52 8.78 25.37
CA VAL A 10 -4.24 7.54 24.65
C VAL A 10 -2.86 7.71 24.02
N PRO A 11 -1.83 6.92 24.39
CA PRO A 11 -0.61 6.90 23.61
C PRO A 11 -0.97 6.32 22.25
N ALA A 12 -0.79 7.10 21.19
CA ALA A 12 -0.83 6.57 19.83
C ALA A 12 0.07 5.32 19.80
N PRO A 13 -0.42 4.15 19.34
CA PRO A 13 0.40 2.96 19.29
C PRO A 13 1.60 3.28 18.41
N ALA A 14 2.79 3.30 19.04
CA ALA A 14 4.05 3.38 18.32
C ALA A 14 4.02 2.22 17.33
N LEU A 15 3.91 2.54 16.04
CA LEU A 15 4.01 1.57 14.96
C LEU A 15 5.34 0.84 15.15
N THR A 16 5.24 -0.38 15.66
CA THR A 16 6.36 -1.25 15.96
C THR A 16 7.17 -1.38 14.66
N ARG A 17 8.36 -0.76 14.64
CA ARG A 17 9.34 -0.96 13.58
C ARG A 17 9.94 -2.35 13.71
N ASP A 18 9.12 -3.37 13.46
CA ASP A 18 9.63 -4.72 13.29
C ASP A 18 9.85 -4.94 11.78
N SER A 19 10.83 -4.23 11.23
CA SER A 19 11.20 -4.31 9.80
C SER A 19 12.47 -5.13 9.58
N LEU A 20 12.76 -6.08 10.48
CA LEU A 20 14.01 -6.87 10.43
C LEU A 20 13.96 -8.04 9.43
N HIS A 21 12.82 -8.27 8.76
CA HIS A 21 12.73 -9.20 7.64
C HIS A 21 12.22 -8.43 6.42
N SER A 22 13.12 -7.83 5.65
CA SER A 22 12.84 -7.59 4.22
C SER A 22 13.20 -8.88 3.49
N PRO A 23 12.25 -9.81 3.22
CA PRO A 23 12.43 -10.69 2.09
C PRO A 23 12.75 -9.79 0.89
N THR A 24 13.71 -10.17 0.07
CA THR A 24 13.99 -9.50 -1.19
C THR A 24 12.82 -9.78 -2.13
N VAL A 25 11.69 -9.10 -1.90
CA VAL A 25 10.54 -9.14 -2.79
C VAL A 25 10.94 -8.36 -4.03
N HIS A 26 10.98 -9.07 -5.15
CA HIS A 26 11.24 -8.49 -6.46
C HIS A 26 9.92 -8.37 -7.19
N LEU A 27 9.45 -7.13 -7.37
CA LEU A 27 8.34 -6.85 -8.26
C LEU A 27 8.82 -6.95 -9.70
N SER A 28 8.02 -7.60 -10.53
CA SER A 28 8.22 -7.58 -11.97
C SER A 28 7.92 -6.19 -12.55
N GLU A 29 8.52 -5.86 -13.68
CA GLU A 29 8.28 -4.58 -14.36
C GLU A 29 6.80 -4.24 -14.63
N PRO A 30 5.91 -5.17 -15.02
CA PRO A 30 4.48 -4.85 -15.15
C PRO A 30 3.80 -4.52 -13.81
N GLU A 31 4.31 -5.03 -12.69
CA GLU A 31 3.77 -4.74 -11.35
C GLU A 31 4.24 -3.38 -10.85
N VAL A 32 5.51 -3.04 -11.09
CA VAL A 32 6.04 -1.70 -10.83
C VAL A 32 5.26 -0.66 -11.62
N ARG A 33 5.00 -0.91 -12.91
CA ARG A 33 4.22 0.00 -13.77
C ARG A 33 2.77 0.13 -13.32
N LEU A 34 2.19 -0.95 -12.80
CA LEU A 34 0.87 -0.92 -12.19
C LEU A 34 0.86 -0.01 -10.95
N LEU A 35 1.82 -0.17 -10.04
CA LEU A 35 1.94 0.66 -8.84
C LEU A 35 2.21 2.13 -9.20
N ALA A 36 3.00 2.40 -10.24
CA ALA A 36 3.24 3.75 -10.75
C ALA A 36 1.93 4.44 -11.19
N GLU A 37 1.07 3.73 -11.94
CA GLU A 37 -0.24 4.28 -12.32
C GLU A 37 -1.11 4.58 -11.11
N ILE A 38 -1.14 3.70 -10.11
CA ILE A 38 -1.89 3.95 -8.87
C ILE A 38 -1.28 5.12 -8.08
N ALA A 39 0.04 5.29 -8.09
CA ALA A 39 0.73 6.39 -7.44
C ALA A 39 0.37 7.76 -8.03
N THR A 40 -0.10 7.83 -9.28
CA THR A 40 -0.63 9.07 -9.86
C THR A 40 -1.92 9.56 -9.18
N GLY A 41 -2.53 8.75 -8.30
CA GLY A 41 -3.74 9.10 -7.55
C GLY A 41 -5.04 8.85 -8.34
N VAL A 42 -4.96 8.16 -9.48
CA VAL A 42 -6.15 7.75 -10.22
C VAL A 42 -6.83 6.54 -9.58
N THR A 43 -8.12 6.35 -9.87
CA THR A 43 -8.84 5.16 -9.41
C THR A 43 -8.36 3.91 -10.12
N THR A 44 -8.55 2.75 -9.47
CA THR A 44 -8.27 1.42 -10.02
C THR A 44 -8.91 1.23 -11.41
N ASP A 45 -10.13 1.70 -11.62
CA ASP A 45 -10.82 1.59 -12.91
C ASP A 45 -10.16 2.45 -14.01
N VAL A 46 -9.67 3.64 -13.67
CA VAL A 46 -8.92 4.51 -14.62
C VAL A 46 -7.55 3.91 -14.93
N ALA A 47 -6.82 3.44 -13.91
CA ALA A 47 -5.55 2.76 -14.10
C ALA A 47 -5.70 1.51 -14.98
N ALA A 48 -6.76 0.74 -14.79
CA ALA A 48 -7.03 -0.47 -15.58
C ALA A 48 -7.20 -0.12 -17.07
N ARG A 49 -7.95 0.95 -17.36
CA ARG A 49 -8.15 1.42 -18.73
C ARG A 49 -6.86 1.91 -19.38
N ARG A 50 -5.98 2.60 -18.63
CA ARG A 50 -4.66 3.06 -19.12
C ARG A 50 -3.70 1.91 -19.40
N LEU A 51 -3.81 0.83 -18.64
CA LEU A 51 -3.01 -0.39 -18.80
C LEU A 51 -3.64 -1.40 -19.77
N GLU A 52 -4.76 -1.05 -20.42
CA GLU A 52 -5.53 -1.94 -21.30
C GLU A 52 -5.97 -3.25 -20.62
N LEU A 53 -6.23 -3.19 -19.31
CA LEU A 53 -6.68 -4.29 -18.48
C LEU A 53 -8.16 -4.12 -18.06
N SER A 54 -8.83 -5.23 -17.79
CA SER A 54 -10.10 -5.18 -17.07
C SER A 54 -9.89 -4.77 -15.61
N ALA A 55 -10.83 -4.03 -15.03
CA ALA A 55 -10.79 -3.66 -13.61
C ALA A 55 -10.69 -4.88 -12.68
N ARG A 56 -11.31 -6.01 -13.08
CA ARG A 56 -11.21 -7.30 -12.37
C ARG A 56 -9.79 -7.84 -12.38
N THR A 57 -9.12 -7.80 -13.54
CA THR A 57 -7.71 -8.24 -13.67
C THR A 57 -6.79 -7.37 -12.84
N LEU A 58 -7.00 -6.04 -12.85
CA LEU A 58 -6.19 -5.11 -12.09
C LEU A 58 -6.34 -5.33 -10.57
N ARG A 59 -7.56 -5.47 -10.07
CA ARG A 59 -7.83 -5.75 -8.65
C ARG A 59 -7.22 -7.08 -8.20
N ARG A 60 -7.27 -8.12 -9.05
CA ARG A 60 -6.64 -9.41 -8.77
C ARG A 60 -5.12 -9.28 -8.67
N ARG A 61 -4.49 -8.60 -9.63
CA ARG A 61 -3.03 -8.35 -9.62
C ARG A 61 -2.60 -7.53 -8.40
N LEU A 62 -3.33 -6.46 -8.09
CA LEU A 62 -3.08 -5.67 -6.88
C LEU A 62 -3.15 -6.50 -5.60
N ARG A 63 -4.12 -7.40 -5.50
CA ARG A 63 -4.22 -8.30 -4.35
C ARG A 63 -3.01 -9.24 -4.28
N THR A 64 -2.63 -9.88 -5.38
CA THR A 64 -1.43 -10.73 -5.42
C THR A 64 -0.17 -9.95 -5.02
N ILE A 65 0.03 -8.74 -5.54
CA ILE A 65 1.14 -7.85 -5.15
C ILE A 65 1.09 -7.54 -3.65
N CYS A 66 -0.09 -7.22 -3.11
CA CYS A 66 -0.24 -6.95 -1.68
C CYS A 66 0.10 -8.18 -0.83
N ASP A 67 -0.36 -9.36 -1.24
CA ASP A 67 -0.09 -10.63 -0.57
C ASP A 67 1.42 -10.96 -0.59
N GLU A 68 2.10 -10.72 -1.71
CA GLU A 68 3.55 -10.93 -1.85
C GLU A 68 4.40 -9.94 -1.05
N LEU A 69 3.93 -8.69 -0.96
CA LEU A 69 4.57 -7.63 -0.18
C LEU A 69 4.24 -7.71 1.32
N GLY A 70 3.26 -8.53 1.73
CA GLY A 70 2.76 -8.61 3.10
C GLY A 70 2.02 -7.34 3.55
N VAL A 71 1.44 -6.58 2.62
CA VAL A 71 0.70 -5.34 2.88
C VAL A 71 -0.80 -5.55 2.68
N ASN A 72 -1.63 -4.74 3.33
CA ASN A 72 -3.07 -4.94 3.33
C ASN A 72 -3.80 -4.10 2.27
N THR A 73 -3.17 -3.01 1.83
CA THR A 73 -3.81 -2.02 0.96
C THR A 73 -2.94 -1.68 -0.26
N PRO A 74 -3.56 -1.32 -1.40
CA PRO A 74 -2.82 -0.85 -2.57
C PRO A 74 -1.95 0.37 -2.30
N ILE A 75 -2.38 1.26 -1.39
CA ILE A 75 -1.60 2.44 -1.04
C ILE A 75 -0.33 2.08 -0.26
N GLU A 76 -0.39 1.07 0.61
CA GLU A 76 0.81 0.52 1.28
C GLU A 76 1.78 -0.07 0.26
N ALA A 77 1.28 -0.79 -0.76
CA ALA A 77 2.11 -1.33 -1.84
C ALA A 77 2.81 -0.22 -2.63
N VAL A 78 2.11 0.89 -2.91
CA VAL A 78 2.70 2.08 -3.55
C VAL A 78 3.79 2.70 -2.66
N VAL A 79 3.53 2.87 -1.36
CA VAL A 79 4.52 3.41 -0.41
C VAL A 79 5.75 2.50 -0.32
N TRP A 80 5.56 1.18 -0.36
CA TRP A 80 6.66 0.22 -0.42
C TRP A 80 7.51 0.41 -1.67
N ALA A 81 6.89 0.55 -2.85
CA ALA A 81 7.60 0.76 -4.12
C ALA A 81 8.38 2.08 -4.14
N ALA A 82 7.78 3.16 -3.64
CA ALA A 82 8.44 4.47 -3.52
C ALA A 82 9.65 4.42 -2.57
N ARG A 83 9.53 3.72 -1.42
CA ARG A 83 10.65 3.54 -0.47
C ARG A 83 11.83 2.76 -1.07
N LYS A 84 11.55 1.86 -2.02
CA LYS A 84 12.55 1.10 -2.76
C LYS A 84 13.05 1.80 -4.03
N GLN A 85 12.61 3.05 -4.29
CA GLN A 85 12.94 3.84 -5.48
C GLN A 85 12.62 3.12 -6.81
N LEU A 86 11.54 2.34 -6.83
CA LEU A 86 11.07 1.65 -8.04
C LEU A 86 10.19 2.54 -8.92
N ILE A 87 9.60 3.59 -8.35
CA ILE A 87 8.70 4.56 -8.98
C ILE A 87 8.95 5.97 -8.45
#